data_AF-A0A098EVM7-F1
#
_entry.id   AF-A0A098EVM7-F1
#
_cell.length_a   1.000
_cell.length_b   1.000
_cell.length_c   1.000
_cell.angle_alpha   90.00
_cell.angle_beta   90.00
_cell.angle_gamma   90.00
#
_symmetry.space_group_name_H-M   'P 1'
#
loop_
_entity.id
_entity.type
_entity.pdbx_description
1 polymer ?
#
loop_
_entity_poly.entity_id
_entity_poly.type
_entity_poly.pdbx_seq_one_letter_code
_entity_poly.pdbx_strand_id
1 'polypeptide(L)' 'MYSNLTSDMNTAHKHSSRGNAGMALPKKEHLIGNSTVIVHSPLVEMTSAERANWFKEQWEEGHPVLKEIARAVEDCYRN' A
#
# COMPACT_ATOMS: atom_id res chain seq x y z
N MET A 1 -42.16 -30.80 -15.06
CA MET A 1 -41.38 -30.08 -16.09
C MET A 1 -40.56 -29.04 -15.35
N TYR A 2 -39.25 -29.27 -15.20
CA TYR A 2 -38.37 -28.35 -14.50
C TYR A 2 -37.87 -27.31 -15.49
N SER A 3 -38.20 -26.03 -15.25
CA SER A 3 -37.76 -24.92 -16.09
C SER A 3 -36.35 -24.48 -15.65
N ASN A 4 -35.41 -24.49 -16.60
CA ASN A 4 -34.01 -24.14 -16.41
C ASN A 4 -33.84 -22.65 -16.07
N LEU A 5 -33.11 -22.36 -14.99
CA LEU A 5 -32.54 -21.04 -14.69
C LEU A 5 -31.30 -20.84 -15.58
N THR A 6 -31.42 -20.05 -16.65
CA THR A 6 -30.28 -19.62 -17.45
C THR A 6 -29.49 -18.56 -16.67
N SER A 7 -28.28 -18.95 -16.24
CA SER A 7 -27.28 -18.06 -15.66
C SER A 7 -26.83 -17.06 -16.72
N ASP A 8 -27.27 -15.81 -16.59
CA ASP A 8 -26.86 -14.68 -17.43
C ASP A 8 -25.46 -14.22 -17.00
N MET A 9 -24.45 -14.99 -17.41
CA MET A 9 -23.03 -14.67 -17.24
C MET A 9 -22.59 -13.72 -18.36
N ASN A 10 -22.95 -12.43 -18.28
CA ASN A 10 -22.35 -11.43 -19.16
C ASN A 10 -22.34 -10.00 -18.61
N THR A 11 -22.12 -9.82 -17.31
CA THR A 11 -21.80 -8.49 -16.77
C THR A 11 -20.32 -8.22 -16.98
N ALA A 12 -19.97 -7.66 -18.14
CA ALA A 12 -18.63 -7.15 -18.40
C ALA A 12 -18.24 -6.17 -17.28
N HIS A 13 -17.20 -6.49 -16.51
CA HIS A 13 -16.66 -5.59 -15.49
C HIS A 13 -16.11 -4.33 -16.17
N LYS A 14 -16.87 -3.23 -16.11
CA LYS A 14 -16.40 -1.92 -16.56
C LYS A 14 -15.37 -1.41 -15.55
N HIS A 15 -14.08 -1.53 -15.88
CA HIS A 15 -13.02 -0.89 -15.13
C HIS A 15 -13.15 0.63 -15.27
N SER A 16 -13.90 1.27 -14.37
CA SER A 16 -13.89 2.74 -14.28
C SER A 16 -12.67 3.16 -13.48
N SER A 17 -11.63 3.66 -14.14
CA SER A 17 -10.62 4.45 -13.46
C SER A 17 -11.33 5.71 -12.95
N ARG A 18 -11.56 5.76 -11.63
CA ARG A 18 -12.04 6.97 -10.97
C ARG A 18 -10.89 7.95 -11.03
N GLY A 19 -11.02 8.96 -11.88
CA GLY A 19 -10.01 9.96 -12.15
C GLY A 19 -9.39 10.53 -10.87
N ASN A 20 -8.09 10.81 -10.96
CA ASN A 20 -7.28 11.42 -9.92
C ASN A 20 -7.93 12.73 -9.46
N ALA A 21 -8.40 12.78 -8.22
CA ALA A 21 -9.00 13.97 -7.62
C ALA A 21 -7.92 15.00 -7.27
N GLY A 22 -7.21 15.52 -8.27
CA GLY A 22 -6.48 16.79 -8.29
C GLY A 22 -5.42 17.08 -7.21
N MET A 23 -5.21 16.20 -6.24
CA MET A 23 -4.20 16.34 -5.20
C MET A 23 -3.04 15.47 -5.62
N ALA A 24 -2.05 16.08 -6.29
CA ALA A 24 -0.80 15.40 -6.60
C ALA A 24 -0.05 15.16 -5.28
N LEU A 25 -0.41 14.09 -4.56
CA LEU A 25 0.43 13.58 -3.49
C LEU A 25 1.80 13.28 -4.08
N PRO A 26 2.89 13.70 -3.41
CA PRO A 26 4.21 13.42 -3.90
C PRO A 26 4.38 11.90 -4.05
N LYS A 27 5.05 11.52 -5.14
CA LYS A 27 5.20 10.12 -5.52
C LYS A 27 6.62 9.75 -5.84
N LYS A 28 6.99 8.50 -5.56
CA LYS A 28 8.28 7.93 -5.95
C LYS A 28 8.06 6.62 -6.68
N GLU A 29 8.70 6.50 -7.84
CA GLU A 29 8.60 5.31 -8.70
C GLU A 29 9.83 4.43 -8.49
N HIS A 30 9.60 3.13 -8.32
CA HIS A 30 10.63 2.11 -8.14
C HIS A 30 10.40 1.01 -9.18
N LEU A 31 11.40 0.78 -10.04
CA LEU A 31 11.37 -0.33 -10.99
C LEU A 31 12.09 -1.53 -10.36
N ILE A 32 11.35 -2.63 -10.16
CA ILE A 32 11.86 -3.87 -9.58
C ILE A 32 11.60 -4.99 -10.58
N GLY A 33 12.62 -5.36 -11.36
CA GLY A 33 12.49 -6.28 -12.47
C GLY A 33 11.53 -5.74 -13.53
N ASN A 34 10.43 -6.47 -13.76
CA ASN A 34 9.37 -6.09 -14.72
C ASN A 34 8.22 -5.31 -14.06
N SER A 35 8.29 -5.06 -12.75
CA SER A 35 7.22 -4.44 -11.97
C SER A 35 7.55 -2.99 -11.63
N THR A 36 6.58 -2.09 -11.82
CA THR A 36 6.68 -0.70 -11.39
C THR A 36 5.87 -0.50 -10.11
N VAL A 37 6.55 -0.09 -9.04
CA VAL A 37 5.93 0.29 -7.76
C VAL A 37 5.91 1.80 -7.66
N ILE A 38 4.71 2.38 -7.58
CA ILE A 38 4.51 3.82 -7.41
C ILE A 38 4.01 4.07 -6.00
N VAL A 39 4.83 4.71 -5.17
CA VAL A 39 4.47 5.05 -3.79
C VAL A 39 3.92 6.47 -3.77
N HIS A 40 2.66 6.64 -3.42
CA HIS A 40 2.02 7.93 -3.20
C HIS A 40 1.98 8.22 -1.70
N SER A 41 2.87 9.09 -1.21
CA SER A 41 2.91 9.44 0.22
C SER A 41 3.71 10.72 0.45
N PRO A 42 3.27 11.64 1.33
CA PRO A 42 4.08 12.78 1.77
C PRO A 42 5.47 12.38 2.31
N LEU A 43 5.60 11.15 2.82
CA LEU A 43 6.85 10.63 3.37
C LEU A 43 7.94 10.42 2.30
N VAL A 44 7.59 10.41 1.00
CA VAL A 44 8.57 10.17 -0.06
C VAL A 44 9.55 11.32 -0.25
N GLU A 45 9.16 12.54 0.13
CA GLU A 45 9.99 13.76 0.04
C GLU A 45 10.77 14.06 1.32
N MET A 46 10.50 13.35 2.42
CA MET A 46 11.23 13.54 3.68
C MET A 46 12.72 13.27 3.49
N THR A 47 13.52 14.24 3.94
CA THR A 47 14.96 14.09 4.10
C THR A 47 15.29 12.95 5.08
N SER A 48 16.53 12.49 5.07
CA SER A 48 16.97 11.44 6.00
C SER A 48 16.79 11.83 7.47
N ALA A 49 16.98 13.11 7.80
CA ALA A 49 16.82 13.62 9.16
C ALA A 49 15.34 13.66 9.58
N GLU A 50 14.46 14.20 8.73
CA GLU A 50 13.01 14.24 9.00
C GLU A 50 12.43 12.85 9.16
N ARG A 51 12.86 11.91 8.31
CA ARG A 51 12.45 10.52 8.38
C ARG A 51 12.86 9.84 9.68
N ALA A 52 14.06 10.13 10.17
CA ALA A 52 14.54 9.59 11.45
C ALA A 52 13.72 10.13 12.63
N ASN A 53 13.43 11.43 12.63
CA ASN A 53 12.59 12.05 13.65
C ASN A 53 11.16 11.49 13.62
N TRP A 54 10.55 11.42 12.43
CA TRP A 54 9.22 10.83 12.26
C TRP A 54 9.16 9.39 12.78
N PHE A 55 10.17 8.58 12.47
CA PHE A 55 10.23 7.20 12.96
C PHE A 55 10.30 7.16 14.49
N LYS A 56 11.15 8.00 15.10
CA LYS A 56 11.29 8.07 16.55
C LYS A 56 9.97 8.45 17.24
N GLU A 57 9.30 9.49 16.75
CA GLU A 57 8.01 9.95 17.28
C GLU A 57 6.95 8.85 17.17
N GLN A 58 6.80 8.24 15.98
CA GLN A 58 5.82 7.17 15.77
C GLN A 58 6.12 5.90 16.58
N TRP A 59 7.41 5.63 16.84
CA TRP A 59 7.83 4.53 17.69
C TRP A 59 7.45 4.77 19.15
N GLU A 60 7.72 5.98 19.67
CA GLU A 60 7.37 6.39 21.04
C GLU A 60 5.85 6.43 21.25
N GLU A 61 5.08 6.89 20.27
CA GLU A 61 3.61 6.82 20.25
C GLU A 61 3.08 5.38 20.16
N GLY A 62 3.95 4.44 19.79
CA GLY A 62 3.63 3.02 19.78
C GLY A 62 2.82 2.56 18.58
N HIS A 63 3.07 3.16 17.40
CA HIS A 63 2.37 2.87 16.16
C HIS A 63 2.31 1.36 15.85
N PRO A 64 1.13 0.76 15.63
CA PRO A 64 0.95 -0.70 15.57
C PRO A 64 1.75 -1.35 14.44
N VAL A 65 1.77 -0.72 13.26
CA VAL A 65 2.51 -1.25 12.09
C VAL A 65 4.01 -1.34 12.36
N LEU A 66 4.60 -0.37 13.06
CA LEU A 66 6.04 -0.41 13.36
C LEU A 66 6.37 -1.57 14.31
N LYS A 67 5.51 -1.81 15.31
CA LYS A 67 5.64 -2.93 16.24
C LYS A 67 5.49 -4.27 15.55
N GLU A 68 4.54 -4.39 14.61
CA GLU A 68 4.36 -5.62 13.82
C GLU A 68 5.57 -5.91 12.94
N ILE A 69 6.15 -4.90 12.29
CA ILE A 69 7.39 -5.05 11.52
C ILE A 69 8.53 -5.51 12.43
N ALA A 70 8.73 -4.85 13.57
CA ALA A 70 9.78 -5.23 14.52
C ALA A 70 9.63 -6.67 15.00
N ARG A 71 8.40 -7.07 15.37
CA ARG A 71 8.08 -8.44 15.76
C ARG A 71 8.38 -9.44 14.64
N ALA A 72 7.96 -9.16 13.41
CA ALA A 72 8.22 -10.05 12.28
C ALA A 72 9.72 -10.24 12.02
N VAL A 73 10.52 -9.17 12.19
CA VAL A 73 11.98 -9.24 12.09
C VAL A 73 12.58 -10.05 13.24
N GLU A 74 12.14 -9.84 14.48
CA GLU A 74 12.57 -10.62 15.64
C GLU A 74 12.25 -12.12 15.47
N ASP A 75 11.05 -12.43 14.98
CA ASP A 75 10.62 -13.80 14.71
C ASP A 75 11.52 -14.49 13.66
N CYS A 76 12.00 -13.76 12.65
CA CYS A 76 12.97 -14.28 11.67
C CYS A 76 14.34 -14.60 12.30
N TYR A 77 14.80 -13.82 13.28
CA TYR A 77 16.11 -14.01 13.94
C TYR A 77 16.09 -15.06 15.06
N ARG A 78 14.92 -15.44 15.58
CA ARG A 78 14.78 -16.45 16.65
C ARG A 78 14.83 -17.90 16.16
N ASN A 79 14.94 -18.12 14.84
CA ASN A 79 15.08 -19.44 14.21
C ASN A 79 16.54 -19.93 14.15
#